data_AF-A0A327U3B9-F1
#
_entry.id   AF-A0A327U3B9-F1
#
_cell.length_a   1.000
_cell.length_b   1.000
_cell.length_c   1.000
_cell.angle_alpha   90.00
_cell.angle_beta   90.00
_cell.angle_gamma   90.00
#
_symmetry.space_group_name_H-M   'P 1'
#
loop_
_entity.id
_entity.type
_entity.pdbx_description
1 polymer ?
#
loop_
_entity_poly.entity_id
_entity_poly.type
_entity_poly.pdbx_seq_one_letter_code
_entity_poly.pdbx_strand_id
1 'polypeptide(L)'
;MNSAIAVLSAATTLPVPAPLRSPTPNTVVLTSPRTYLTGRQAQPSAYARPGAQPLPRTGLLAPLPPLSTRMHKLLVLGDQEAAYARGNLQRGGKNTAASDHAWATTRAVAADAVRAGWNRAAFVQVMLDGPYKAGQHARTLQHRRGYDKAAAWLQRAWDGAQQYVHSTDPLATRQDFHAALAAFRSRIECTPWKGIAGKTDLRNLIARMDICAQAGSWDHTVSERDLAEQMGCSRTTAHNSNQRLLDAKLLRQLDNGSPTEGAGWMLISRLPSTTSHHWSTPKGPEAGGAMSGPAVRQTDTDANLDSRTASRLMRLDAFAHHGLGGSGLAVLASLAEQDGQSIIELQASASISRPTAYRQLGKLKNLGLVRHEGELYHLSPAALEGTGAPTQHCTDPVASWTETAERLGTAGGAERRRQHHEAQRDHWRLEQVRLAERRRAAQQSPLPHPAVALPQYVRADGCAIDPATGEVIPGLYAASDGRWVWG
;
A
#
# COMPACT_ATOMS: atom_id res chain seq x y z
N MET A 1 42.46 15.53 56.93
CA MET A 1 43.27 14.28 56.85
C MET A 1 43.24 13.63 58.22
N ASN A 2 43.01 12.31 58.22
CA ASN A 2 43.03 11.34 59.31
C ASN A 2 41.73 11.09 60.10
N SER A 3 41.08 10.03 59.63
CA SER A 3 40.08 9.13 60.18
C SER A 3 40.36 8.64 61.61
N ALA A 4 39.30 8.35 62.39
CA ALA A 4 38.82 6.97 62.66
C ALA A 4 37.99 6.87 63.97
N ILE A 5 36.73 6.43 63.80
CA ILE A 5 36.01 5.36 64.52
C ILE A 5 36.19 5.23 66.05
N ALA A 6 35.09 5.42 66.80
CA ALA A 6 34.66 4.49 67.85
C ALA A 6 33.14 4.60 68.09
N VAL A 7 32.49 3.43 68.02
CA VAL A 7 31.06 3.17 68.22
C VAL A 7 30.84 2.88 69.71
N LEU A 8 29.79 3.45 70.32
CA LEU A 8 29.24 2.94 71.57
C LEU A 8 27.72 3.01 71.58
N SER A 9 27.16 1.85 71.91
CA SER A 9 25.77 1.44 71.89
C SER A 9 25.07 1.83 73.19
N ALA A 10 23.83 2.30 73.10
CA ALA A 10 22.90 2.30 74.23
C ALA A 10 21.48 2.05 73.71
N ALA A 11 20.97 0.87 74.04
CA ALA A 11 19.61 0.42 73.78
C ALA A 11 18.70 0.79 74.95
N THR A 12 17.51 1.34 74.69
CA THR A 12 16.35 1.20 75.58
C THR A 12 15.05 1.31 74.77
N THR A 13 14.50 0.14 74.47
CA THR A 13 13.09 -0.30 74.54
C THR A 13 11.95 0.70 74.29
N LEU A 14 11.19 0.47 73.21
CA LEU A 14 9.83 0.98 72.98
C LEU A 14 8.87 -0.20 72.71
N PRO A 15 7.55 -0.04 72.99
CA PRO A 15 6.64 -1.16 73.22
C PRO A 15 6.04 -1.76 71.93
N VAL A 16 5.68 -3.03 72.05
CA VAL A 16 5.01 -3.88 71.06
C VAL A 16 3.52 -3.53 70.94
N PRO A 17 2.97 -3.37 69.71
CA PRO A 17 1.56 -3.58 69.45
C PRO A 17 1.30 -4.85 68.59
N ALA A 18 0.12 -5.40 68.86
CA ALA A 18 -0.42 -6.72 68.50
C ALA A 18 -0.46 -7.09 66.99
N PRO A 19 -0.54 -8.40 66.67
CA PRO A 19 -0.62 -8.87 65.29
C PRO A 19 -1.99 -8.59 64.64
N LEU A 20 -1.95 -7.92 63.49
CA LEU A 20 -3.10 -7.68 62.63
C LEU A 20 -3.55 -8.98 61.95
N ARG A 21 -4.82 -9.28 62.12
CA ARG A 21 -5.57 -10.38 61.50
C ARG A 21 -5.64 -10.19 59.97
N SER A 22 -5.37 -11.28 59.26
CA SER A 22 -5.62 -11.44 57.83
C SER A 22 -7.13 -11.47 57.52
N PRO A 23 -7.63 -10.72 56.53
CA PRO A 23 -9.01 -10.83 56.08
C PRO A 23 -9.17 -11.94 55.02
N THR A 24 -10.20 -12.74 55.23
CA THR A 24 -10.80 -13.70 54.30
C THR A 24 -11.33 -13.04 53.02
N PRO A 25 -11.42 -13.75 51.88
CA PRO A 25 -11.96 -13.21 50.64
C PRO A 25 -13.49 -13.13 50.71
N ASN A 26 -14.02 -11.90 50.73
CA ASN A 26 -15.44 -11.65 50.54
C ASN A 26 -15.79 -11.66 49.05
N THR A 27 -16.70 -12.55 48.70
CA THR A 27 -17.47 -12.59 47.47
C THR A 27 -18.22 -11.26 47.28
N VAL A 28 -17.77 -10.45 46.32
CA VAL A 28 -18.51 -9.26 45.88
C VAL A 28 -19.28 -9.62 44.62
N VAL A 29 -20.60 -9.62 44.77
CA VAL A 29 -21.60 -9.62 43.71
C VAL A 29 -21.43 -8.32 42.90
N LEU A 30 -20.96 -8.44 41.67
CA LEU A 30 -20.94 -7.34 40.70
C LEU A 30 -22.32 -7.21 40.05
N THR A 31 -23.08 -6.23 40.51
CA THR A 31 -24.22 -5.66 39.78
C THR A 31 -23.73 -5.02 38.48
N SER A 32 -24.30 -5.47 37.37
CA SER A 32 -24.01 -5.06 36.00
C SER A 32 -24.26 -3.56 35.75
N PRO A 33 -23.35 -2.85 35.06
CA PRO A 33 -23.70 -1.64 34.33
C PRO A 33 -24.15 -2.00 32.91
N ARG A 34 -25.30 -1.42 32.55
CA ARG A 34 -25.96 -1.44 31.23
C ARG A 34 -24.97 -1.42 30.06
N THR A 35 -25.00 -2.50 29.29
CA THR A 35 -24.42 -2.62 27.96
C THR A 35 -25.18 -1.69 27.00
N TYR A 36 -24.52 -0.65 26.49
CA TYR A 36 -24.96 -0.03 25.25
C TYR A 36 -24.63 -1.02 24.12
N LEU A 37 -25.67 -1.68 23.63
CA LEU A 37 -25.65 -2.49 22.41
C LEU A 37 -25.38 -1.57 21.21
N THR A 38 -24.10 -1.32 20.90
CA THR A 38 -23.69 -1.12 19.50
C THR A 38 -23.40 -2.49 18.93
N GLY A 39 -24.44 -3.11 18.37
CA GLY A 39 -24.35 -4.35 17.62
C GLY A 39 -23.51 -4.16 16.37
N ARG A 40 -22.19 -4.16 16.51
CA ARG A 40 -21.28 -4.54 15.43
C ARG A 40 -20.96 -6.01 15.68
N GLN A 41 -21.83 -6.89 15.18
CA GLN A 41 -21.50 -8.30 15.04
C GLN A 41 -20.10 -8.38 14.43
N ALA A 42 -19.16 -8.95 15.19
CA ALA A 42 -17.90 -9.41 14.65
C ALA A 42 -18.25 -10.41 13.56
N GLN A 43 -18.24 -9.97 12.30
CA GLN A 43 -18.25 -10.88 11.18
C GLN A 43 -17.05 -11.80 11.38
N PRO A 44 -17.23 -13.13 11.40
CA PRO A 44 -16.10 -14.05 11.34
C PRO A 44 -15.29 -13.68 10.10
N SER A 45 -13.97 -13.63 10.28
CA SER A 45 -12.99 -13.32 9.24
C SER A 45 -13.26 -14.13 7.97
N ALA A 46 -13.97 -13.52 7.03
CA ALA A 46 -14.27 -14.02 5.69
C ALA A 46 -13.27 -13.51 4.66
N TYR A 47 -12.03 -13.23 5.07
CA TYR A 47 -10.91 -12.94 4.17
C TYR A 47 -10.18 -14.21 3.71
N ALA A 48 -10.77 -15.39 3.90
CA ALA A 48 -10.48 -16.52 3.04
C ALA A 48 -11.17 -16.26 1.69
N ARG A 49 -10.36 -15.98 0.65
CA ARG A 49 -10.80 -15.86 -0.76
C ARG A 49 -11.96 -16.82 -1.07
N PRO A 50 -13.13 -16.35 -1.52
CA PRO A 50 -14.05 -17.18 -2.26
C PRO A 50 -13.43 -17.52 -3.63
N GLY A 51 -12.86 -18.72 -3.73
CA GLY A 51 -12.92 -19.51 -4.97
C GLY A 51 -12.26 -18.97 -6.24
N ALA A 52 -11.01 -18.50 -6.19
CA ALA A 52 -10.14 -18.79 -7.33
C ALA A 52 -9.64 -20.23 -7.13
N GLN A 53 -10.37 -21.22 -7.66
CA GLN A 53 -9.86 -22.59 -7.66
C GLN A 53 -8.44 -22.56 -8.23
N PRO A 54 -7.44 -23.13 -7.53
CA PRO A 54 -6.10 -23.21 -8.07
C PRO A 54 -6.20 -23.93 -9.41
N LEU A 55 -5.63 -23.32 -10.46
CA LEU A 55 -5.63 -23.92 -11.79
C LEU A 55 -5.08 -25.36 -11.66
N PRO A 56 -5.71 -26.34 -12.32
CA PRO A 56 -5.33 -27.74 -12.17
C PRO A 56 -3.85 -27.92 -12.58
N ARG A 57 -3.09 -28.58 -11.70
CA ARG A 57 -1.67 -28.86 -11.92
C ARG A 57 -1.55 -30.13 -12.75
N THR A 58 -1.46 -29.98 -14.06
CA THR A 58 -1.36 -31.11 -15.00
C THR A 58 0.03 -31.25 -15.59
N GLY A 59 0.39 -32.45 -16.04
CA GLY A 59 1.63 -32.72 -16.77
C GLY A 59 2.90 -32.42 -15.97
N LEU A 60 3.83 -31.67 -16.57
CA LEU A 60 5.14 -31.35 -15.99
C LEU A 60 5.09 -30.61 -14.64
N LEU A 61 3.96 -30.02 -14.27
CA LEU A 61 3.79 -29.33 -12.99
C LEU A 61 3.31 -30.23 -11.86
N ALA A 62 2.77 -31.41 -12.15
CA ALA A 62 2.24 -32.33 -11.13
C ALA A 62 3.31 -32.82 -10.14
N PRO A 63 4.54 -33.21 -10.55
CA PRO A 63 5.53 -33.77 -9.64
C PRO A 63 6.34 -32.73 -8.86
N LEU A 64 6.20 -31.43 -9.17
CA LEU A 64 7.01 -30.37 -8.56
C LEU A 64 6.39 -29.85 -7.26
N PRO A 65 7.14 -29.15 -6.40
CA PRO A 65 6.54 -28.35 -5.33
C PRO A 65 5.59 -27.27 -5.89
N PRO A 66 4.49 -26.91 -5.19
CA PRO A 66 3.57 -25.88 -5.68
C PRO A 66 4.23 -24.48 -5.67
N LEU A 67 4.05 -23.74 -6.77
CA LEU A 67 4.28 -22.29 -6.79
C LEU A 67 3.16 -21.57 -6.02
N SER A 68 3.42 -20.32 -5.63
CA SER A 68 2.36 -19.43 -5.15
C SER A 68 1.24 -19.32 -6.20
N THR A 69 -0.02 -19.15 -5.76
CA THR A 69 -1.18 -19.10 -6.68
C THR A 69 -0.99 -18.06 -7.79
N ARG A 70 -0.37 -16.93 -7.46
CA ARG A 70 -0.11 -15.85 -8.40
C ARG A 70 0.94 -16.25 -9.43
N MET A 71 2.07 -16.83 -9.02
CA MET A 71 3.13 -17.23 -9.95
C MET A 71 2.72 -18.44 -10.77
N HIS A 72 1.88 -19.31 -10.23
CA HIS A 72 1.24 -20.37 -11.00
C HIS A 72 0.35 -19.79 -12.12
N LYS A 73 -0.51 -18.81 -11.81
CA LYS A 73 -1.30 -18.10 -12.84
C LYS A 73 -0.40 -17.39 -13.86
N LEU A 74 0.65 -16.70 -13.41
CA LEU A 74 1.61 -16.03 -14.29
C LEU A 74 2.31 -17.01 -15.23
N LEU A 75 2.70 -18.19 -14.74
CA LEU A 75 3.29 -19.26 -15.52
C LEU A 75 2.32 -19.74 -16.61
N VAL A 76 1.11 -20.12 -16.21
CA VAL A 76 0.12 -20.77 -17.09
C VAL A 76 -0.50 -19.78 -18.06
N LEU A 77 -1.04 -18.67 -17.56
CA LEU A 77 -1.84 -17.70 -18.32
C LEU A 77 -1.01 -16.55 -18.89
N GLY A 78 0.21 -16.35 -18.38
CA GLY A 78 1.03 -15.19 -18.71
C GLY A 78 0.62 -13.96 -17.87
N ASP A 79 1.23 -12.83 -18.18
CA ASP A 79 0.98 -11.56 -17.48
C ASP A 79 -0.28 -10.86 -18.01
N GLN A 80 -1.46 -11.39 -17.67
CA GLN A 80 -2.75 -10.88 -18.17
C GLN A 80 -3.07 -9.45 -17.70
N GLU A 81 -2.49 -9.04 -16.59
CA GLU A 81 -2.75 -7.75 -15.95
C GLU A 81 -1.66 -6.71 -16.24
N ALA A 82 -0.67 -7.07 -17.08
CA ALA A 82 0.49 -6.24 -17.39
C ALA A 82 1.30 -5.81 -16.15
N ALA A 83 1.30 -6.61 -15.07
CA ALA A 83 1.99 -6.32 -13.81
C ALA A 83 3.53 -6.38 -13.92
N TYR A 84 4.04 -6.94 -15.02
CA TYR A 84 5.47 -7.00 -15.38
C TYR A 84 5.78 -6.20 -16.64
N ALA A 85 4.78 -5.56 -17.26
CA ALA A 85 5.00 -4.66 -18.38
C ALA A 85 5.67 -3.39 -17.85
N ARG A 86 6.92 -3.15 -18.24
CA ARG A 86 7.51 -1.83 -18.04
C ARG A 86 6.83 -0.87 -19.01
N GLY A 87 6.20 0.18 -18.50
CA GLY A 87 5.78 1.32 -19.29
C GLY A 87 7.01 2.04 -19.85
N ASN A 88 7.58 1.54 -20.95
CA ASN A 88 8.71 2.19 -21.59
C ASN A 88 8.22 3.24 -22.58
N LEU A 89 8.21 4.50 -22.13
CA LEU A 89 8.36 5.72 -22.92
C LEU A 89 9.78 5.82 -23.56
N GLN A 90 10.39 4.70 -23.95
CA GLN A 90 11.65 4.74 -24.69
C GLN A 90 11.34 4.85 -26.19
N ARG A 91 11.21 6.10 -26.62
CA ARG A 91 11.20 6.52 -28.02
C ARG A 91 12.50 6.03 -28.69
N GLY A 92 12.44 4.93 -29.45
CA GLY A 92 13.52 4.56 -30.38
C GLY A 92 14.10 3.14 -30.37
N GLY A 93 13.48 2.13 -29.72
CA GLY A 93 13.97 0.74 -29.77
C GLY A 93 12.91 -0.25 -30.27
N LYS A 94 13.06 -0.80 -31.49
CA LYS A 94 12.01 -1.60 -32.17
C LYS A 94 11.70 -2.98 -31.58
N ASN A 95 12.33 -3.46 -30.49
CA ASN A 95 12.07 -4.83 -29.96
C ASN A 95 12.28 -5.02 -28.43
N THR A 96 12.64 -3.99 -27.66
CA THR A 96 13.09 -4.18 -26.26
C THR A 96 11.94 -4.42 -25.29
N ALA A 97 10.77 -3.81 -25.49
CA ALA A 97 9.66 -3.91 -24.55
C ALA A 97 9.13 -5.35 -24.35
N ALA A 98 9.00 -6.12 -25.44
CA ALA A 98 8.51 -7.50 -25.37
C ALA A 98 9.54 -8.47 -24.77
N SER A 99 10.83 -8.31 -25.09
CA SER A 99 11.90 -9.11 -24.47
C SER A 99 12.09 -8.77 -23.00
N ASP A 100 11.99 -7.49 -22.63
CA ASP A 100 12.11 -7.02 -21.25
C ASP A 100 10.95 -7.53 -20.40
N HIS A 101 9.73 -7.50 -20.95
CA HIS A 101 8.54 -8.08 -20.32
C HIS A 101 8.67 -9.59 -20.11
N ALA A 102 9.10 -10.33 -21.14
CA ALA A 102 9.33 -11.76 -21.05
C ALA A 102 10.43 -12.11 -20.02
N TRP A 103 11.50 -11.31 -19.98
CA TRP A 103 12.56 -11.45 -18.99
C TRP A 103 12.07 -11.21 -17.57
N ALA A 104 11.29 -10.15 -17.34
CA ALA A 104 10.72 -9.83 -16.04
C ALA A 104 9.77 -10.93 -15.55
N THR A 105 8.89 -11.41 -16.45
CA THR A 105 7.97 -12.52 -16.18
C THR A 105 8.72 -13.80 -15.81
N THR A 106 9.73 -14.16 -16.61
CA THR A 106 10.55 -15.37 -16.40
C THR A 106 11.30 -15.33 -15.08
N ARG A 107 11.92 -14.19 -14.74
CA ARG A 107 12.64 -14.03 -13.47
C ARG A 107 11.72 -14.10 -12.26
N ALA A 108 10.49 -13.61 -12.37
CA ALA A 108 9.51 -13.68 -11.29
C ALA A 108 9.10 -15.13 -11.00
N VAL A 109 8.77 -15.89 -12.06
CA VAL A 109 8.47 -17.32 -11.94
C VAL A 109 9.69 -18.08 -11.41
N ALA A 110 10.89 -17.78 -11.90
CA ALA A 110 12.13 -18.40 -11.42
C ALA A 110 12.36 -18.15 -9.91
N ALA A 111 12.14 -16.92 -9.43
CA ALA A 111 12.32 -16.59 -8.01
C ALA A 111 11.36 -17.36 -7.11
N ASP A 112 10.10 -17.52 -7.52
CA ASP A 112 9.13 -18.31 -6.76
C ASP A 112 9.39 -19.81 -6.86
N ALA A 113 9.85 -20.29 -8.02
CA ALA A 113 10.28 -21.67 -8.19
C ALA A 113 11.46 -22.02 -7.26
N VAL A 114 12.46 -21.14 -7.17
CA VAL A 114 13.57 -21.29 -6.21
C VAL A 114 13.04 -21.35 -4.77
N ARG A 115 12.12 -20.43 -4.39
CA ARG A 115 11.51 -20.44 -3.04
C ARG A 115 10.71 -21.70 -2.76
N ALA A 116 10.02 -22.23 -3.77
CA ALA A 116 9.27 -23.48 -3.68
C ALA A 116 10.18 -24.72 -3.64
N GLY A 117 11.49 -24.57 -3.81
CA GLY A 117 12.44 -25.69 -3.80
C GLY A 117 12.54 -26.43 -5.14
N TRP A 118 12.18 -25.78 -6.25
CA TRP A 118 12.47 -26.35 -7.56
C TRP A 118 13.98 -26.40 -7.79
N ASN A 119 14.42 -27.31 -8.66
CA ASN A 119 15.79 -27.31 -9.15
C ASN A 119 15.86 -26.66 -10.54
N ARG A 120 17.07 -26.25 -10.93
CA ARG A 120 17.33 -25.56 -12.21
C ARG A 120 16.87 -26.37 -13.41
N ALA A 121 17.11 -27.67 -13.42
CA ALA A 121 16.76 -28.55 -14.53
C ALA A 121 15.24 -28.61 -14.74
N ALA A 122 14.48 -28.80 -13.66
CA ALA A 122 13.02 -28.80 -13.67
C ALA A 122 12.46 -27.46 -14.18
N PHE A 123 13.04 -26.33 -13.74
CA PHE A 123 12.64 -25.02 -14.24
C PHE A 123 12.85 -24.87 -15.75
N VAL A 124 14.03 -25.26 -16.25
CA VAL A 124 14.34 -25.22 -17.69
C VAL A 124 13.38 -26.12 -18.48
N GLN A 125 13.17 -27.35 -18.00
CA GLN A 125 12.26 -28.32 -18.62
C GLN A 125 10.83 -27.79 -18.69
N VAL A 126 10.29 -27.26 -17.59
CA VAL A 126 8.95 -26.67 -17.55
C VAL A 126 8.80 -25.51 -18.55
N MET A 127 9.82 -24.67 -18.68
CA MET A 127 9.75 -23.48 -19.53
C MET A 127 9.91 -23.81 -21.02
N LEU A 128 10.72 -24.81 -21.38
CA LEU A 128 10.95 -25.21 -22.77
C LEU A 128 9.94 -26.25 -23.28
N ASP A 129 9.61 -27.25 -22.46
CA ASP A 129 8.80 -28.41 -22.88
C ASP A 129 7.33 -28.27 -22.47
N GLY A 130 7.03 -27.35 -21.53
CA GLY A 130 5.68 -27.10 -21.07
C GLY A 130 4.88 -26.17 -21.99
N PRO A 131 3.54 -26.32 -22.07
CA PRO A 131 2.66 -25.45 -22.86
C PRO A 131 2.40 -24.07 -22.21
N TYR A 132 3.25 -23.65 -21.27
CA TYR A 132 2.98 -22.50 -20.39
C TYR A 132 3.36 -21.17 -21.03
N LYS A 133 2.54 -20.13 -20.83
CA LYS A 133 2.72 -18.81 -21.46
C LYS A 133 4.02 -18.12 -21.05
N ALA A 134 4.46 -18.24 -19.79
CA ALA A 134 5.74 -17.64 -19.37
C ALA A 134 6.95 -18.22 -20.12
N GLY A 135 6.88 -19.47 -20.60
CA GLY A 135 7.91 -20.11 -21.41
C GLY A 135 7.90 -19.74 -22.91
N GLN A 136 6.89 -19.01 -23.38
CA GLN A 136 6.70 -18.75 -24.82
C GLN A 136 7.91 -18.05 -25.47
N HIS A 137 8.53 -17.10 -24.76
CA HIS A 137 9.72 -16.41 -25.27
C HIS A 137 10.92 -17.35 -25.38
N ALA A 138 11.16 -18.20 -24.38
CA ALA A 138 12.24 -19.17 -24.39
C ALA A 138 12.07 -20.18 -25.54
N ARG A 139 10.86 -20.67 -25.78
CA ARG A 139 10.56 -21.53 -26.94
C ARG A 139 10.75 -20.83 -28.27
N THR A 140 10.32 -19.56 -28.39
CA THR A 140 10.59 -18.76 -29.59
C THR A 140 12.09 -18.58 -29.82
N LEU A 141 12.86 -18.36 -28.75
CA LEU A 141 14.31 -18.27 -28.80
C LEU A 141 14.95 -19.60 -29.21
N GLN A 142 14.43 -20.73 -28.73
CA GLN A 142 14.84 -22.08 -29.12
C GLN A 142 14.64 -22.32 -30.62
N HIS A 143 13.46 -21.98 -31.15
CA HIS A 143 13.18 -22.12 -32.58
C HIS A 143 14.09 -21.24 -33.45
N ARG A 144 14.47 -20.05 -32.97
CA ARG A 144 15.28 -19.09 -33.75
C ARG A 144 16.78 -19.29 -33.62
N ARG A 145 17.26 -19.75 -32.46
CA ARG A 145 18.70 -19.74 -32.11
C ARG A 145 19.20 -21.06 -31.52
N GLY A 146 18.37 -22.10 -31.52
CA GLY A 146 18.71 -23.41 -30.99
C GLY A 146 18.47 -23.55 -29.48
N TYR A 147 18.43 -24.81 -29.05
CA TYR A 147 18.17 -25.19 -27.66
C TYR A 147 19.16 -24.57 -26.68
N ASP A 148 20.46 -24.63 -26.98
CA ASP A 148 21.51 -24.15 -26.08
C ASP A 148 21.37 -22.67 -25.72
N LYS A 149 20.97 -21.84 -26.69
CA LYS A 149 20.76 -20.40 -26.45
C LYS A 149 19.54 -20.14 -25.58
N ALA A 150 18.46 -20.91 -25.76
CA ALA A 150 17.27 -20.80 -24.93
C ALA A 150 17.52 -21.31 -23.50
N ALA A 151 18.20 -22.44 -23.36
CA ALA A 151 18.61 -22.99 -22.07
C ALA A 151 19.53 -22.01 -21.32
N ALA A 152 20.58 -21.47 -21.96
CA ALA A 152 21.48 -20.49 -21.35
C ALA A 152 20.75 -19.20 -20.89
N TRP A 153 19.74 -18.75 -21.65
CA TRP A 153 18.91 -17.61 -21.27
C TRP A 153 18.08 -17.90 -20.00
N LEU A 154 17.46 -19.08 -19.91
CA LEU A 154 16.71 -19.53 -18.73
C LEU A 154 17.62 -19.75 -17.51
N GLN A 155 18.82 -20.31 -17.71
CA GLN A 155 19.82 -20.48 -16.66
C GLN A 155 20.22 -19.14 -16.06
N ARG A 156 20.45 -18.11 -16.88
CA ARG A 156 20.74 -16.76 -16.39
C ARG A 156 19.58 -16.18 -15.56
N ALA A 157 18.33 -16.44 -15.96
CA ALA A 157 17.17 -16.01 -15.18
C ALA A 157 17.12 -16.75 -13.83
N TRP A 158 17.41 -18.05 -13.82
CA TRP A 158 17.51 -18.89 -12.62
C TRP A 158 18.61 -18.41 -11.68
N ASP A 159 19.82 -18.17 -12.18
CA ASP A 159 20.96 -17.74 -11.34
C ASP A 159 20.69 -16.39 -10.68
N GLY A 160 20.15 -15.44 -11.46
CA GLY A 160 19.73 -14.15 -10.92
C GLY A 160 18.56 -14.25 -9.94
N ALA A 161 17.70 -15.25 -10.06
CA ALA A 161 16.63 -15.55 -9.10
C ALA A 161 17.18 -16.19 -7.82
N GLN A 162 18.11 -17.13 -7.95
CA GLN A 162 18.78 -17.78 -6.82
C GLN A 162 19.55 -16.76 -5.98
N GLN A 163 20.37 -15.92 -6.62
CA GLN A 163 21.07 -14.81 -5.94
C GLN A 163 20.09 -13.86 -5.24
N TYR A 164 18.97 -13.52 -5.88
CA TYR A 164 17.94 -12.67 -5.29
C TYR A 164 17.30 -13.31 -4.06
N VAL A 165 16.98 -14.61 -4.11
CA VAL A 165 16.38 -15.32 -2.98
C VAL A 165 17.38 -15.48 -1.84
N HIS A 166 18.66 -15.78 -2.11
CA HIS A 166 19.69 -15.90 -1.08
C HIS A 166 20.04 -14.57 -0.42
N SER A 167 19.95 -13.46 -1.16
CA SER A 167 20.17 -12.10 -0.62
C SER A 167 18.94 -11.48 0.03
N THR A 168 17.83 -12.21 0.12
CA THR A 168 16.60 -11.74 0.75
C THR A 168 16.24 -12.68 1.87
N ASP A 169 16.24 -12.19 3.11
CA ASP A 169 15.80 -13.01 4.25
C ASP A 169 14.37 -13.52 3.98
N PRO A 170 14.16 -14.84 3.90
CA PRO A 170 12.83 -15.38 3.74
C PRO A 170 12.04 -15.05 5.00
N LEU A 171 10.91 -14.38 4.83
CA LEU A 171 9.93 -14.22 5.89
C LEU A 171 9.24 -15.56 6.07
N ALA A 172 9.82 -16.41 6.91
CA ALA A 172 9.35 -17.77 7.13
C ALA A 172 8.14 -17.80 8.06
N THR A 173 8.06 -16.83 8.97
CA THR A 173 7.00 -16.76 9.99
C THR A 173 6.28 -15.41 9.99
N ARG A 174 5.09 -15.41 10.60
CA ARG A 174 4.34 -14.17 10.87
C ARG A 174 5.12 -13.22 11.79
N GLN A 175 5.94 -13.76 12.68
CA GLN A 175 6.80 -12.96 13.56
C GLN A 175 7.90 -12.25 12.76
N ASP A 176 8.53 -12.94 11.80
CA ASP A 176 9.51 -12.33 10.90
C ASP A 176 8.89 -11.19 10.09
N PHE A 177 7.65 -11.39 9.62
CA PHE A 177 6.90 -10.34 8.95
C PHE A 177 6.70 -9.11 9.84
N HIS A 178 6.25 -9.29 11.09
CA HIS A 178 6.06 -8.16 12.01
C HIS A 178 7.38 -7.47 12.38
N ALA A 179 8.48 -8.20 12.50
CA ALA A 179 9.82 -7.63 12.69
C ALA A 179 10.27 -6.80 11.48
N ALA A 180 10.07 -7.34 10.27
CA ALA A 180 10.38 -6.64 9.02
C ALA A 180 9.49 -5.40 8.81
N LEU A 181 8.21 -5.48 9.22
CA LEU A 181 7.29 -4.34 9.20
C LEU A 181 7.71 -3.26 10.20
N ALA A 182 8.18 -3.63 11.40
CA ALA A 182 8.72 -2.70 12.37
C ALA A 182 9.97 -1.98 11.83
N ALA A 183 10.89 -2.72 11.20
CA ALA A 183 12.07 -2.12 10.55
C ALA A 183 11.71 -1.21 9.36
N PHE A 184 10.66 -1.55 8.61
CA PHE A 184 10.13 -0.66 7.56
C PHE A 184 9.51 0.61 8.14
N ARG A 185 8.74 0.48 9.23
CA ARG A 185 8.17 1.60 9.97
C ARG A 185 9.25 2.56 10.44
N SER A 186 10.28 2.10 11.15
CA SER A 186 11.37 2.96 11.64
C SER A 186 12.05 3.73 10.51
N ARG A 187 12.26 3.10 9.34
CA ARG A 187 12.83 3.80 8.19
C ARG A 187 11.92 4.89 7.62
N ILE A 188 10.60 4.67 7.59
CA ILE A 188 9.64 5.69 7.15
C ILE A 188 9.60 6.86 8.15
N GLU A 189 9.63 6.55 9.44
CA GLU A 189 9.63 7.54 10.54
C GLU A 189 10.86 8.44 10.47
N CYS A 190 12.02 7.88 10.11
CA CYS A 190 13.27 8.61 9.92
C CYS A 190 13.45 9.26 8.53
N THR A 191 12.50 9.07 7.60
CA THR A 191 12.61 9.65 6.25
C THR A 191 12.03 11.07 6.21
N PRO A 192 12.73 12.06 5.64
CA PRO A 192 12.20 13.42 5.56
C PRO A 192 11.11 13.56 4.48
N TRP A 193 9.86 13.60 4.90
CA TRP A 193 8.69 13.78 4.02
C TRP A 193 8.36 15.25 3.79
N LYS A 194 9.12 15.91 2.92
CA LYS A 194 9.01 17.36 2.66
C LYS A 194 7.77 17.71 1.82
N GLY A 195 7.13 18.83 2.18
CA GLY A 195 6.00 19.41 1.44
C GLY A 195 4.68 18.63 1.55
N ILE A 196 3.63 19.17 0.94
CA ILE A 196 2.26 18.62 1.03
C ILE A 196 2.17 17.22 0.39
N ALA A 197 2.83 17.03 -0.76
CA ALA A 197 2.87 15.74 -1.46
C ALA A 197 3.56 14.67 -0.60
N GLY A 198 4.74 14.98 -0.04
CA GLY A 198 5.46 14.05 0.85
C GLY A 198 4.65 13.66 2.08
N LYS A 199 3.94 14.60 2.71
CA LYS A 199 3.06 14.27 3.86
C LYS A 199 1.87 13.40 3.48
N THR A 200 1.36 13.55 2.26
CA THR A 200 0.32 12.68 1.72
C THR A 200 0.87 11.26 1.49
N ASP A 201 2.08 11.16 0.95
CA ASP A 201 2.75 9.89 0.68
C ASP A 201 3.08 9.13 1.97
N LEU A 202 3.52 9.85 3.01
CA LEU A 202 3.68 9.31 4.36
C LEU A 202 2.36 8.72 4.89
N ARG A 203 1.25 9.47 4.82
CA ARG A 203 -0.06 8.98 5.28
C ARG A 203 -0.51 7.73 4.52
N ASN A 204 -0.23 7.67 3.22
CA ASN A 204 -0.53 6.50 2.38
C ASN A 204 0.23 5.27 2.85
N LEU A 205 1.55 5.40 3.04
CA LEU A 205 2.38 4.30 3.55
C LEU A 205 1.96 3.86 4.95
N ILE A 206 1.64 4.80 5.85
CA ILE A 206 1.12 4.49 7.19
C ILE A 206 -0.18 3.69 7.11
N ALA A 207 -1.16 4.14 6.32
CA ALA A 207 -2.42 3.43 6.14
C ALA A 207 -2.20 2.00 5.61
N ARG A 208 -1.32 1.84 4.62
CA ARG A 208 -0.98 0.53 4.06
C ARG A 208 -0.22 -0.35 5.04
N MET A 209 0.65 0.21 5.87
CA MET A 209 1.32 -0.56 6.93
C MET A 209 0.31 -1.16 7.91
N ASP A 210 -0.76 -0.44 8.25
CA ASP A 210 -1.81 -0.97 9.12
C ASP A 210 -2.62 -2.09 8.45
N ILE A 211 -2.93 -1.95 7.16
CA ILE A 211 -3.56 -3.03 6.38
C ILE A 211 -2.64 -4.27 6.33
N CYS A 212 -1.36 -4.08 6.04
CA CYS A 212 -0.38 -5.15 6.02
C CYS A 212 -0.19 -5.81 7.40
N ALA A 213 -0.19 -5.02 8.47
CA ALA A 213 -0.11 -5.53 9.85
C ALA A 213 -1.31 -6.44 10.19
N GLN A 214 -2.51 -6.06 9.77
CA GLN A 214 -3.73 -6.85 9.95
C GLN A 214 -3.69 -8.14 9.13
N ALA A 215 -3.27 -8.04 7.87
CA ALA A 215 -3.17 -9.17 6.94
C ALA A 215 -2.03 -10.15 7.28
N GLY A 216 -0.97 -9.68 7.95
CA GLY A 216 0.26 -10.47 8.16
C GLY A 216 1.07 -10.69 6.88
N SER A 217 0.93 -9.80 5.88
CA SER A 217 1.55 -9.91 4.57
C SER A 217 1.91 -8.53 4.01
N TRP A 218 2.92 -8.47 3.14
CA TRP A 218 3.23 -7.27 2.35
C TRP A 218 2.23 -7.02 1.23
N ASP A 219 1.60 -8.10 0.77
CA ASP A 219 0.55 -8.10 -0.23
C ASP A 219 -0.77 -7.76 0.44
N HIS A 220 -1.46 -6.78 -0.11
CA HIS A 220 -2.74 -6.32 0.42
C HIS A 220 -3.62 -5.78 -0.69
N THR A 221 -4.93 -5.85 -0.48
CA THR A 221 -5.94 -5.35 -1.40
C THR A 221 -6.61 -4.13 -0.78
N VAL A 222 -6.68 -3.03 -1.53
CA VAL A 222 -7.36 -1.82 -1.07
C VAL A 222 -7.88 -1.00 -2.25
N SER A 223 -9.13 -0.54 -2.15
CA SER A 223 -9.67 0.39 -3.14
C SER A 223 -9.13 1.81 -2.88
N GLU A 224 -9.01 2.64 -3.92
CA GLU A 224 -8.55 4.03 -3.74
C GLU A 224 -9.45 4.83 -2.79
N ARG A 225 -10.75 4.51 -2.73
CA ARG A 225 -11.72 5.18 -1.87
C ARG A 225 -11.50 4.81 -0.40
N ASP A 226 -11.35 3.52 -0.11
CA ASP A 226 -11.12 3.06 1.26
C ASP A 226 -9.77 3.55 1.77
N LEU A 227 -8.75 3.55 0.90
CA LEU A 227 -7.45 4.13 1.21
C LEU A 227 -7.55 5.64 1.50
N ALA A 228 -8.28 6.40 0.67
CA ALA A 228 -8.49 7.82 0.88
C ALA A 228 -9.23 8.12 2.19
N GLU A 229 -10.21 7.28 2.57
CA GLU A 229 -10.91 7.37 3.84
C GLU A 229 -9.97 7.13 5.03
N GLN A 230 -9.11 6.10 4.96
CA GLN A 230 -8.09 5.83 6.00
C GLN A 230 -7.07 6.96 6.13
N MET A 231 -6.64 7.56 5.01
CA MET A 231 -5.69 8.68 4.98
C MET A 231 -6.32 10.04 5.36
N GLY A 232 -7.64 10.11 5.44
CA GLY A 232 -8.37 11.36 5.66
C GLY A 232 -8.30 12.35 4.49
N CYS A 233 -8.16 11.89 3.24
CA CYS A 233 -8.00 12.73 2.06
C CYS A 233 -9.02 12.41 0.95
N SER A 234 -8.96 13.13 -0.18
CA SER A 234 -9.80 12.82 -1.35
C SER A 234 -9.31 11.59 -2.12
N ARG A 235 -10.18 10.96 -2.92
CA ARG A 235 -9.80 9.86 -3.84
C ARG A 235 -8.67 10.27 -4.79
N THR A 236 -8.79 11.45 -5.42
CA THR A 236 -7.79 11.97 -6.35
C THR A 236 -6.43 12.18 -5.66
N THR A 237 -6.44 12.63 -4.41
CA THR A 237 -5.23 12.78 -3.59
C THR A 237 -4.55 11.42 -3.33
N ALA A 238 -5.34 10.39 -2.99
CA ALA A 238 -4.82 9.03 -2.81
C ALA A 238 -4.29 8.42 -4.11
N HIS A 239 -4.99 8.63 -5.24
CA HIS A 239 -4.53 8.21 -6.57
C HIS A 239 -3.18 8.83 -6.93
N ASN A 240 -3.05 10.16 -6.81
CA ASN A 240 -1.80 10.86 -7.12
C ASN A 240 -0.65 10.41 -6.21
N SER A 241 -0.95 10.08 -4.95
CA SER A 241 0.02 9.52 -4.02
C SER A 241 0.46 8.11 -4.43
N ASN A 242 -0.48 7.25 -4.86
CA ASN A 242 -0.14 5.93 -5.38
C ASN A 242 0.81 6.03 -6.58
N GLN A 243 0.56 6.94 -7.53
CA GLN A 243 1.44 7.14 -8.68
C GLN A 243 2.87 7.55 -8.26
N ARG A 244 3.00 8.54 -7.36
CA ARG A 244 4.32 8.95 -6.86
C ARG A 244 5.05 7.83 -6.12
N LEU A 245 4.34 7.03 -5.33
CA LEU A 245 4.92 5.93 -4.59
C LEU A 245 5.29 4.74 -5.49
N LEU A 246 4.58 4.53 -6.60
CA LEU A 246 4.96 3.61 -7.67
C LEU A 246 6.26 4.07 -8.35
N ASP A 247 6.33 5.36 -8.71
CA ASP A 247 7.53 5.95 -9.33
C ASP A 247 8.74 5.89 -8.39
N ALA A 248 8.52 6.13 -7.10
CA ALA A 248 9.54 6.02 -6.05
C ALA A 248 9.91 4.57 -5.69
N LYS A 249 9.23 3.57 -6.28
CA LYS A 249 9.44 2.13 -6.02
C LYS A 249 9.27 1.75 -4.54
N LEU A 250 8.36 2.44 -3.86
CA LEU A 250 7.90 2.10 -2.50
C LEU A 250 6.63 1.26 -2.54
N LEU A 251 5.88 1.36 -3.63
CA LEU A 251 4.74 0.50 -3.93
C LEU A 251 4.98 -0.27 -5.22
N ARG A 252 4.34 -1.43 -5.28
CA ARG A 252 4.10 -2.16 -6.52
C ARG A 252 2.63 -2.49 -6.63
N GLN A 253 2.04 -2.19 -7.79
CA GLN A 253 0.71 -2.68 -8.11
C GLN A 253 0.82 -4.13 -8.60
N LEU A 254 0.00 -5.01 -8.01
CA LEU A 254 0.01 -6.44 -8.32
C LEU A 254 -1.04 -6.80 -9.36
N ASP A 255 -2.21 -6.17 -9.25
CA ASP A 255 -3.35 -6.30 -10.16
C ASP A 255 -4.11 -4.95 -10.22
N ASN A 256 -4.99 -4.81 -11.21
CA ASN A 256 -5.79 -3.60 -11.41
C ASN A 256 -7.07 -3.55 -10.54
N GLY A 257 -7.30 -4.58 -9.72
CA GLY A 257 -8.57 -4.82 -9.04
C GLY A 257 -9.66 -5.28 -10.00
N SER A 258 -10.84 -5.51 -9.44
CA SER A 258 -12.05 -5.83 -10.20
C SER A 258 -13.16 -4.84 -9.88
N PRO A 259 -14.32 -4.87 -10.56
CA PRO A 259 -15.43 -4.00 -10.18
C PRO A 259 -15.94 -4.20 -8.75
N THR A 260 -15.69 -5.38 -8.17
CA THR A 260 -16.12 -5.76 -6.82
C THR A 260 -14.99 -5.79 -5.79
N GLU A 261 -13.73 -5.72 -6.23
CA GLU A 261 -12.56 -5.84 -5.36
C GLU A 261 -11.57 -4.70 -5.60
N GLY A 262 -10.92 -4.22 -4.54
CA GLY A 262 -9.85 -3.23 -4.66
C GLY A 262 -8.67 -3.75 -5.49
N ALA A 263 -7.79 -2.85 -5.90
CA ALA A 263 -6.53 -3.26 -6.52
C ALA A 263 -5.61 -3.95 -5.50
N GLY A 264 -4.87 -4.95 -5.95
CA GLY A 264 -3.81 -5.63 -5.22
C GLY A 264 -2.52 -4.81 -5.27
N TRP A 265 -1.88 -4.68 -4.11
CA TRP A 265 -0.67 -3.89 -3.91
C TRP A 265 0.33 -4.67 -3.06
N MET A 266 1.61 -4.34 -3.23
CA MET A 266 2.70 -4.82 -2.40
C MET A 266 3.52 -3.62 -1.93
N LEU A 267 3.78 -3.54 -0.62
CA LEU A 267 4.78 -2.61 -0.09
C LEU A 267 6.18 -3.15 -0.41
N ILE A 268 7.03 -2.30 -0.98
CA ILE A 268 8.41 -2.64 -1.24
C ILE A 268 9.22 -2.25 0.00
N SER A 269 9.63 -3.24 0.79
CA SER A 269 10.39 -3.03 2.03
C SER A 269 11.77 -2.36 1.81
N ARG A 270 12.29 -2.34 0.57
CA ARG A 270 13.54 -1.63 0.26
C ARG A 270 13.21 -0.19 -0.10
N LEU A 271 13.33 0.73 0.85
CA LEU A 271 13.51 2.14 0.49
C LEU A 271 14.76 2.23 -0.38
N PRO A 272 14.73 2.95 -1.52
CA PRO A 272 15.96 3.23 -2.24
C PRO A 272 16.89 3.91 -1.24
N SER A 273 18.06 3.32 -1.01
CA SER A 273 19.12 3.99 -0.28
C SER A 273 19.26 5.37 -0.89
N THR A 274 19.33 6.39 -0.05
CA THR A 274 19.61 7.79 -0.42
C THR A 274 21.02 7.96 -1.00
N THR A 275 21.52 6.99 -1.78
CA THR A 275 22.49 7.22 -2.83
C THR A 275 21.83 8.09 -3.89
N SER A 276 21.88 9.40 -3.62
CA SER A 276 22.09 10.46 -4.61
C SER A 276 22.26 9.92 -6.03
N HIS A 277 21.16 9.84 -6.78
CA HIS A 277 21.22 9.95 -8.23
C HIS A 277 21.19 11.44 -8.58
N HIS A 278 22.14 12.20 -8.03
CA HIS A 278 22.59 13.41 -8.68
C HIS A 278 23.30 12.91 -9.95
N TRP A 279 22.59 12.90 -11.08
CA TRP A 279 23.23 12.83 -12.39
C TRP A 279 24.02 14.14 -12.58
N SER A 280 25.18 14.20 -11.94
CA SER A 280 26.21 15.15 -12.27
C SER A 280 27.04 14.51 -13.37
N THR A 281 26.83 15.03 -14.57
CA THR A 281 27.85 15.14 -15.61
C THR A 281 29.24 15.30 -14.96
N PRO A 282 30.26 14.55 -15.37
CA PRO A 282 31.61 14.72 -14.83
C PRO A 282 32.19 16.03 -15.38
N LYS A 283 31.87 17.15 -14.73
CA LYS A 283 32.73 18.32 -14.72
C LYS A 283 33.27 18.43 -13.30
N GLY A 284 34.57 18.20 -13.17
CA GLY A 284 35.28 18.34 -11.91
C GLY A 284 35.11 19.76 -11.33
N PRO A 285 35.37 19.94 -10.03
CA PRO A 285 35.30 21.26 -9.43
C PRO A 285 36.35 22.17 -10.08
N GLU A 286 35.89 23.19 -10.81
CA GLU A 286 36.73 24.32 -11.17
C GLU A 286 37.16 25.02 -9.88
N ALA A 287 38.47 25.22 -9.74
CA ALA A 287 39.07 25.93 -8.63
C ALA A 287 38.76 27.42 -8.77
N GLY A 288 38.07 28.00 -7.79
CA GLY A 288 37.93 29.46 -7.69
C GLY A 288 36.93 29.92 -6.63
N GLY A 289 37.43 30.60 -5.61
CA GLY A 289 36.66 31.65 -4.92
C GLY A 289 36.24 31.40 -3.48
N ALA A 290 37.19 31.64 -2.56
CA ALA A 290 37.06 32.35 -1.28
C ALA A 290 35.83 32.14 -0.35
N MET A 291 36.17 31.80 0.91
CA MET A 291 35.50 32.25 2.15
C MET A 291 34.05 31.78 2.37
N SER A 292 33.88 30.51 2.75
CA SER A 292 32.81 30.13 3.67
C SER A 292 33.47 29.78 5.01
N GLY A 293 33.11 30.53 6.06
CA GLY A 293 33.58 30.28 7.43
C GLY A 293 33.26 28.85 7.90
N PRO A 294 33.77 28.42 9.07
CA PRO A 294 33.50 27.10 9.58
C PRO A 294 31.99 26.90 9.69
N ALA A 295 31.43 26.11 8.77
CA ALA A 295 30.06 25.68 8.85
C ALA A 295 29.91 24.96 10.18
N VAL A 296 29.28 25.63 11.14
CA VAL A 296 28.71 24.99 12.31
C VAL A 296 27.96 23.79 11.77
N ARG A 297 28.42 22.59 12.13
CA ARG A 297 27.73 21.35 11.85
C ARG A 297 26.32 21.54 12.41
N GLN A 298 25.35 21.79 11.53
CA GLN A 298 23.95 21.56 11.87
C GLN A 298 23.94 20.11 12.35
N THR A 299 23.70 19.92 13.65
CA THR A 299 23.41 18.61 14.20
C THR A 299 22.29 18.06 13.35
N ASP A 300 22.58 16.98 12.60
CA ASP A 300 21.62 16.22 11.80
C ASP A 300 20.46 15.87 12.73
N THR A 301 19.45 16.74 12.73
CA THR A 301 18.22 16.49 13.45
C THR A 301 17.37 15.79 12.42
N ASP A 302 17.52 14.48 12.39
CA ASP A 302 16.84 13.66 11.41
C ASP A 302 15.32 13.76 11.59
N ALA A 303 14.57 13.49 10.53
CA ALA A 303 13.13 13.32 10.64
C ALA A 303 12.86 12.26 11.72
N ASN A 304 11.88 12.51 12.58
CA ASN A 304 11.47 11.54 13.58
C ASN A 304 10.01 11.82 13.96
N LEU A 305 9.15 10.83 13.73
CA LEU A 305 7.71 10.95 13.97
C LEU A 305 7.16 9.61 14.44
N ASP A 306 6.25 9.62 15.41
CA ASP A 306 5.53 8.42 15.80
C ASP A 306 4.43 8.10 14.77
N SER A 307 4.69 7.11 13.91
CA SER A 307 3.73 6.72 12.87
C SER A 307 2.45 6.08 13.44
N ARG A 308 2.49 5.54 14.66
CA ARG A 308 1.31 4.95 15.33
C ARG A 308 0.35 6.05 15.77
N THR A 309 0.88 7.12 16.36
CA THR A 309 0.10 8.33 16.63
C THR A 309 -0.46 8.91 15.34
N ALA A 310 0.37 9.03 14.30
CA ALA A 310 -0.10 9.53 13.00
C ALA A 310 -1.23 8.67 12.41
N SER A 311 -1.10 7.33 12.43
CA SER A 311 -2.13 6.39 11.98
C SER A 311 -3.47 6.61 12.70
N ARG A 312 -3.44 6.69 14.03
CA ARG A 312 -4.64 6.85 14.86
C ARG A 312 -5.38 8.15 14.54
N LEU A 313 -4.63 9.23 14.32
CA LEU A 313 -5.16 10.59 14.22
C LEU A 313 -5.50 11.01 12.79
N MET A 314 -4.81 10.52 11.75
CA MET A 314 -4.94 11.05 10.39
C MET A 314 -6.34 10.94 9.77
N ARG A 315 -7.16 10.01 10.26
CA ARG A 315 -8.55 9.79 9.82
C ARG A 315 -9.58 10.72 10.45
N LEU A 316 -9.21 11.43 11.53
CA LEU A 316 -10.12 12.30 12.26
C LEU A 316 -10.34 13.63 11.52
N ASP A 317 -11.53 14.20 11.67
CA ASP A 317 -11.92 15.44 11.01
C ASP A 317 -11.05 16.64 11.39
N ALA A 318 -10.51 16.66 12.61
CA ALA A 318 -9.55 17.67 13.05
C ALA A 318 -8.31 17.76 12.13
N PHE A 319 -7.95 16.66 11.45
CA PHE A 319 -6.78 16.56 10.56
C PHE A 319 -7.14 16.61 9.07
N ALA A 320 -8.39 16.94 8.74
CA ALA A 320 -8.84 17.17 7.37
C ALA A 320 -8.22 18.45 6.78
N HIS A 321 -8.48 18.66 5.49
CA HIS A 321 -8.16 19.93 4.81
C HIS A 321 -8.85 21.09 5.54
N HIS A 322 -8.16 22.23 5.68
CA HIS A 322 -8.54 23.40 6.51
C HIS A 322 -8.43 23.25 8.04
N GLY A 323 -8.32 22.02 8.57
CA GLY A 323 -8.05 21.78 9.99
C GLY A 323 -6.57 21.94 10.38
N LEU A 324 -6.06 20.98 11.16
CA LEU A 324 -4.64 20.83 11.46
C LEU A 324 -3.86 20.28 10.25
N GLY A 325 -4.51 19.47 9.41
CA GLY A 325 -3.95 18.93 8.18
C GLY A 325 -2.73 18.02 8.40
N GLY A 326 -1.98 17.77 7.31
CA GLY A 326 -0.78 16.93 7.33
C GLY A 326 0.35 17.46 8.20
N SER A 327 0.52 18.79 8.23
CA SER A 327 1.57 19.43 9.01
C SER A 327 1.27 19.42 10.51
N GLY A 328 0.04 19.71 10.93
CA GLY A 328 -0.32 19.64 12.35
C GLY A 328 -0.26 18.21 12.89
N LEU A 329 -0.64 17.22 12.07
CA LEU A 329 -0.42 15.80 12.37
C LEU A 329 1.06 15.47 12.58
N ALA A 330 1.94 15.94 11.70
CA ALA A 330 3.37 15.69 11.81
C ALA A 330 3.97 16.32 13.08
N VAL A 331 3.58 17.55 13.43
CA VAL A 331 4.04 18.20 14.67
C VAL A 331 3.63 17.40 15.91
N LEU A 332 2.37 16.96 16.00
CA LEU A 332 1.90 16.15 17.13
C LEU A 332 2.59 14.77 17.18
N ALA A 333 2.78 14.12 16.03
CA ALA A 333 3.48 12.83 15.97
C ALA A 333 4.97 12.95 16.34
N SER A 334 5.63 14.04 15.98
CA SER A 334 7.01 14.29 16.38
C SER A 334 7.12 14.59 17.87
N LEU A 335 6.20 15.38 18.44
CA LEU A 335 6.17 15.63 19.89
C LEU A 335 5.78 14.37 20.69
N ALA A 336 4.97 13.47 20.12
CA ALA A 336 4.63 12.20 20.75
C ALA A 336 5.83 11.25 20.82
N GLU A 337 6.70 11.30 19.80
CA GLU A 337 7.95 10.54 19.77
C GLU A 337 8.99 11.13 20.73
N GLN A 338 9.12 12.46 20.74
CA GLN A 338 10.05 13.16 21.64
C GLN A 338 9.39 14.44 22.16
N ASP A 339 9.01 14.45 23.44
CA ASP A 339 8.42 15.63 24.07
C ASP A 339 9.50 16.69 24.39
N GLY A 340 9.11 17.97 24.46
CA GLY A 340 10.03 19.05 24.81
C GLY A 340 11.00 19.44 23.70
N GLN A 341 10.49 19.67 22.49
CA GLN A 341 11.30 20.10 21.35
C GLN A 341 11.24 21.62 21.13
N SER A 342 12.37 22.19 20.73
CA SER A 342 12.44 23.54 20.19
C SER A 342 11.80 23.63 18.80
N ILE A 343 11.58 24.85 18.31
CA ILE A 343 11.03 25.04 16.95
C ILE A 343 12.00 24.57 15.85
N ILE A 344 13.31 24.60 16.09
CA ILE A 344 14.30 24.16 15.11
C ILE A 344 14.27 22.63 15.02
N GLU A 345 14.23 21.96 16.16
CA GLU A 345 14.09 20.50 16.23
C GLU A 345 12.78 20.05 15.58
N LEU A 346 11.66 20.73 15.88
CA LEU A 346 10.36 20.41 15.28
C LEU A 346 10.30 20.59 13.76
N GLN A 347 11.02 21.55 13.20
CA GLN A 347 11.11 21.68 11.75
C GLN A 347 11.76 20.46 11.12
N ALA A 348 12.79 19.94 11.79
CA ALA A 348 13.57 18.82 11.31
C ALA A 348 12.83 17.50 11.53
N SER A 349 12.43 17.21 12.76
CA SER A 349 11.69 16.00 13.15
C SER A 349 10.37 15.86 12.40
N ALA A 350 9.57 16.93 12.31
CA ALA A 350 8.32 16.94 11.57
C ALA A 350 8.51 17.22 10.06
N SER A 351 9.74 17.45 9.58
CA SER A 351 10.08 17.77 8.17
C SER A 351 9.18 18.84 7.54
N ILE A 352 9.04 19.98 8.23
CA ILE A 352 8.23 21.13 7.79
C ILE A 352 9.06 22.42 7.78
N SER A 353 8.61 23.40 6.99
CA SER A 353 9.24 24.72 6.96
C SER A 353 8.97 25.51 8.24
N ARG A 354 9.90 26.39 8.62
CA ARG A 354 9.76 27.32 9.76
C ARG A 354 8.42 28.05 9.81
N PRO A 355 7.92 28.67 8.73
CA PRO A 355 6.62 29.35 8.78
C PRO A 355 5.45 28.40 9.02
N THR A 356 5.56 27.15 8.55
CA THR A 356 4.55 26.12 8.79
C THR A 356 4.58 25.64 10.24
N ALA A 357 5.77 25.45 10.82
CA ALA A 357 5.92 25.11 12.23
C ALA A 357 5.26 26.16 13.14
N TYR A 358 5.58 27.45 12.96
CA TYR A 358 4.95 28.53 13.71
C TYR A 358 3.41 28.54 13.56
N ARG A 359 2.90 28.41 12.33
CA ARG A 359 1.45 28.40 12.09
C ARG A 359 0.76 27.24 12.80
N GLN A 360 1.34 26.04 12.76
CA GLN A 360 0.75 24.86 13.39
C GLN A 360 0.87 24.91 14.91
N LEU A 361 2.01 25.33 15.45
CA LEU A 361 2.19 25.52 16.89
C LEU A 361 1.25 26.58 17.44
N GLY A 362 1.03 27.68 16.71
CA GLY A 362 0.02 28.69 17.08
C GLY A 362 -1.38 28.10 17.18
N LYS A 363 -1.81 27.29 16.19
CA LYS A 363 -3.09 26.58 16.25
C LYS A 363 -3.16 25.63 17.45
N LEU A 364 -2.16 24.78 17.64
CA LEU A 364 -2.13 23.79 18.73
C LEU A 364 -2.11 24.45 20.12
N LYS A 365 -1.40 25.56 20.27
CA LYS A 365 -1.40 26.39 21.50
C LYS A 365 -2.79 26.97 21.77
N ASN A 366 -3.44 27.56 20.77
CA ASN A 366 -4.77 28.14 20.92
C ASN A 366 -5.85 27.11 21.27
N LEU A 367 -5.61 25.83 20.94
CA LEU A 367 -6.48 24.71 21.30
C LEU A 367 -6.10 24.10 22.67
N GLY A 368 -5.00 24.52 23.29
CA GLY A 368 -4.51 23.96 24.56
C GLY A 368 -3.86 22.58 24.42
N LEU A 369 -3.59 22.12 23.19
CA LEU A 369 -2.99 20.80 22.93
C LEU A 369 -1.47 20.78 23.12
N VAL A 370 -0.84 21.95 23.07
CA VAL A 370 0.60 22.13 23.28
C VAL A 370 0.83 23.27 24.26
N ARG A 371 1.71 23.05 25.23
CA ARG A 371 2.23 24.07 26.16
C ARG A 371 3.60 24.54 25.69
N HIS A 372 3.94 25.78 26.02
CA HIS A 372 5.20 26.43 25.65
C HIS A 372 5.92 26.86 26.91
N GLU A 373 7.10 26.29 27.15
CA GLU A 373 7.93 26.51 28.34
C GLU A 373 9.32 26.96 27.89
N GLY A 374 9.63 28.25 28.04
CA GLY A 374 10.87 28.82 27.53
C GLY A 374 10.93 28.79 25.99
N GLU A 375 11.85 27.99 25.43
CA GLU A 375 11.98 27.76 23.99
C GLU A 375 11.40 26.41 23.53
N LEU A 376 10.91 25.60 24.47
CA LEU A 376 10.47 24.23 24.24
C LEU A 376 8.95 24.13 24.17
N TYR A 377 8.50 23.21 23.32
CA TYR A 377 7.09 22.88 23.15
C TYR A 377 6.85 21.46 23.65
N HIS A 378 5.81 21.31 24.48
CA HIS A 378 5.43 20.03 25.05
C HIS A 378 3.98 19.71 24.74
N LEU A 379 3.64 18.43 24.61
CA LEU A 379 2.25 17.99 24.58
C LEU A 379 1.59 18.23 25.93
N SER A 380 0.32 18.62 25.90
CA SER A 380 -0.53 18.56 27.09
C SER A 380 -0.79 17.09 27.46
N PRO A 381 -1.01 16.74 28.75
CA PRO A 381 -1.08 15.34 29.20
C PRO A 381 -2.10 14.46 28.47
N ALA A 382 -3.21 15.05 28.00
CA ALA A 382 -4.28 14.36 27.27
C ALA A 382 -4.40 14.83 25.81
N ALA A 383 -3.34 15.44 25.26
CA ALA A 383 -3.37 16.04 23.91
C ALA A 383 -3.60 15.00 22.82
N LEU A 384 -3.10 13.76 23.00
CA LEU A 384 -3.25 12.70 22.01
C LEU A 384 -4.67 12.13 21.97
N GLU A 385 -5.39 12.22 23.08
CA GLU A 385 -6.83 11.96 23.20
C GLU A 385 -7.67 13.13 22.66
N GLY A 386 -7.03 14.25 22.32
CA GLY A 386 -7.65 15.46 21.79
C GLY A 386 -8.19 16.39 22.87
N THR A 387 -7.74 16.21 24.12
CA THR A 387 -8.09 17.08 25.24
C THR A 387 -6.94 18.04 25.52
N GLY A 388 -7.20 19.33 25.41
CA GLY A 388 -6.27 20.39 25.77
C GLY A 388 -6.22 20.65 27.27
N ALA A 389 -5.25 21.45 27.69
CA ALA A 389 -5.14 21.97 29.04
C ALA A 389 -5.16 23.51 29.01
N PRO A 390 -5.67 24.16 30.06
CA PRO A 390 -5.55 25.60 30.19
C PRO A 390 -4.07 26.02 30.20
N THR A 391 -3.72 27.02 29.41
CA THR A 391 -2.37 27.60 29.38
C THR A 391 -2.45 29.12 29.37
N GLN A 392 -1.31 29.80 29.50
CA GLN A 392 -1.24 31.26 29.35
C GLN A 392 -1.85 31.77 28.03
N HIS A 393 -1.90 30.94 26.98
CA HIS A 393 -2.40 31.29 25.66
C HIS A 393 -3.75 30.65 25.32
N CYS A 394 -4.32 29.83 26.21
CA CYS A 394 -5.57 29.13 25.97
C CYS A 394 -6.34 29.03 27.29
N THR A 395 -7.32 29.92 27.47
CA THR A 395 -8.21 29.91 28.64
C THR A 395 -9.34 28.89 28.50
N ASP A 396 -9.72 28.57 27.26
CA ASP A 396 -10.80 27.64 26.93
C ASP A 396 -10.26 26.52 26.02
N PRO A 397 -9.63 25.48 26.60
CA PRO A 397 -9.06 24.37 25.85
C PRO A 397 -10.14 23.44 25.28
N VAL A 398 -9.81 22.77 24.17
CA VAL A 398 -10.71 21.76 23.61
C VAL A 398 -10.83 20.54 24.51
N ALA A 399 -12.02 19.96 24.61
CA ALA A 399 -12.29 18.75 25.37
C ALA A 399 -12.19 17.46 24.52
N SER A 400 -12.15 17.57 23.19
CA SER A 400 -12.03 16.41 22.30
C SER A 400 -11.56 16.75 20.88
N TRP A 401 -11.19 15.71 20.12
CA TRP A 401 -10.95 15.84 18.68
C TRP A 401 -12.19 16.25 17.88
N THR A 402 -13.39 15.90 18.33
CA THR A 402 -14.65 16.32 17.70
C THR A 402 -14.84 17.82 17.83
N GLU A 403 -14.69 18.34 19.05
CA GLU A 403 -14.76 19.78 19.31
C GLU A 403 -13.65 20.54 18.57
N THR A 404 -12.45 19.97 18.49
CA THR A 404 -11.36 20.53 17.67
C THR A 404 -11.79 20.67 16.22
N ALA A 405 -12.46 19.66 15.66
CA ALA A 405 -12.98 19.71 14.29
C ALA A 405 -14.10 20.75 14.13
N GLU A 406 -14.95 20.93 15.14
CA GLU A 406 -16.00 21.95 15.14
C GLU A 406 -15.41 23.36 15.15
N ARG A 407 -14.49 23.65 16.08
CA ARG A 407 -13.80 24.95 16.17
C ARG A 407 -13.01 25.29 14.90
N LEU A 408 -12.49 24.28 14.20
CA LEU A 408 -11.77 24.45 12.94
C LEU A 408 -12.68 24.38 11.70
N GLY A 409 -13.99 24.18 11.86
CA GLY A 409 -14.95 24.10 10.76
C GLY A 409 -14.80 22.87 9.85
N THR A 410 -14.18 21.79 10.35
CA THR A 410 -13.96 20.55 9.60
C THR A 410 -14.86 19.39 10.04
N ALA A 411 -15.67 19.58 11.08
CA ALA A 411 -16.61 18.58 11.59
C ALA A 411 -17.55 18.04 10.49
N GLY A 412 -17.76 16.72 10.51
CA GLY A 412 -18.57 15.99 9.55
C GLY A 412 -17.89 15.78 8.19
N GLY A 413 -16.62 16.17 8.03
CA GLY A 413 -15.88 16.04 6.77
C GLY A 413 -15.70 14.58 6.35
N ALA A 414 -15.35 13.70 7.28
CA ALA A 414 -15.16 12.28 7.04
C ALA A 414 -16.48 11.58 6.71
N GLU A 415 -17.58 11.95 7.38
CA GLU A 415 -18.90 11.39 7.09
C GLU A 415 -19.40 11.80 5.70
N ARG A 416 -19.33 13.10 5.37
CA ARG A 416 -19.65 13.58 4.01
C ARG A 416 -18.81 12.89 2.94
N ARG A 417 -17.53 12.64 3.22
CA ARG A 417 -16.64 11.92 2.31
C ARG A 417 -17.07 10.46 2.13
N ARG A 418 -17.39 9.76 3.23
CA ARG A 418 -17.89 8.37 3.19
C ARG A 418 -19.17 8.27 2.38
N GLN A 419 -20.14 9.15 2.64
CA GLN A 419 -21.41 9.21 1.89
C GLN A 419 -21.16 9.48 0.41
N HIS A 420 -20.28 10.43 0.08
CA HIS A 420 -19.91 10.69 -1.31
C HIS A 420 -19.26 9.48 -1.98
N HIS A 421 -18.33 8.80 -1.31
CA HIS A 421 -17.70 7.59 -1.82
C HIS A 421 -18.69 6.42 -1.94
N GLU A 422 -19.64 6.29 -1.02
CA GLU A 422 -20.70 5.30 -1.07
C GLU A 422 -21.63 5.52 -2.26
N ALA A 423 -22.12 6.75 -2.46
CA ALA A 423 -22.90 7.12 -3.62
C ALA A 423 -22.14 6.83 -4.94
N GLN A 424 -20.83 7.08 -4.98
CA GLN A 424 -20.00 6.72 -6.13
C GLN A 424 -19.86 5.19 -6.32
N ARG A 425 -19.75 4.42 -5.23
CA ARG A 425 -19.71 2.95 -5.29
C ARG A 425 -21.04 2.41 -5.83
N ASP A 426 -22.16 2.95 -5.38
CA ASP A 426 -23.49 2.53 -5.84
C ASP A 426 -23.74 2.90 -7.29
N HIS A 427 -23.39 4.13 -7.69
CA HIS A 427 -23.44 4.53 -9.10
C HIS A 427 -22.59 3.61 -9.99
N TRP A 428 -21.37 3.28 -9.55
CA TRP A 428 -20.51 2.36 -10.29
C TRP A 428 -21.09 0.94 -10.37
N ARG A 429 -21.66 0.41 -9.28
CA ARG A 429 -22.32 -0.90 -9.27
C ARG A 429 -23.48 -0.94 -10.27
N LEU A 430 -24.32 0.09 -10.30
CA LEU A 430 -25.44 0.18 -11.24
C LEU A 430 -24.95 0.21 -12.70
N GLU A 431 -23.91 0.99 -12.99
CA GLU A 431 -23.32 1.03 -14.34
C GLU A 431 -22.72 -0.34 -14.74
N GLN A 432 -22.11 -1.08 -13.80
CA GLN A 432 -21.59 -2.42 -14.08
C GLN A 432 -22.70 -3.43 -14.37
N VAL A 433 -23.81 -3.39 -13.62
CA VAL A 433 -24.99 -4.21 -13.91
C VAL A 433 -25.51 -3.89 -15.32
N ARG A 434 -25.65 -2.60 -15.64
CA ARG A 434 -26.10 -2.15 -16.96
C ARG A 434 -25.19 -2.62 -18.10
N LEU A 435 -23.87 -2.58 -17.90
CA LEU A 435 -22.89 -3.07 -18.87
C LEU A 435 -22.96 -4.60 -19.02
N ALA A 436 -23.15 -5.33 -17.91
CA ALA A 436 -23.30 -6.78 -17.93
C ALA A 436 -24.58 -7.21 -18.67
N GLU A 437 -25.70 -6.50 -18.44
CA GLU A 437 -26.95 -6.71 -19.17
C GLU A 437 -26.78 -6.45 -20.67
N ARG A 438 -26.10 -5.36 -21.06
CA ARG A 438 -25.80 -5.08 -22.48
C ARG A 438 -24.95 -6.20 -23.11
N ARG A 439 -23.94 -6.71 -22.40
CA ARG A 439 -23.12 -7.83 -22.88
C ARG A 439 -23.94 -9.10 -23.02
N ARG A 440 -24.80 -9.41 -22.05
CA ARG A 440 -25.70 -10.56 -22.10
C ARG A 440 -26.68 -10.43 -23.27
N ALA A 441 -27.29 -9.27 -23.46
CA ALA A 441 -28.20 -9.01 -24.58
C ALA A 441 -27.49 -9.15 -25.93
N ALA A 442 -26.26 -8.64 -26.06
CA ALA A 442 -25.44 -8.84 -27.26
C ALA A 442 -25.05 -10.31 -27.50
N GLN A 443 -24.89 -11.12 -26.45
CA GLN A 443 -24.63 -12.56 -26.57
C GLN A 443 -25.89 -13.37 -26.87
N GLN A 444 -27.05 -12.94 -26.35
CA GLN A 444 -28.35 -13.59 -26.52
C GLN A 444 -29.08 -13.18 -27.78
N SER A 445 -28.65 -12.09 -28.43
CA SER A 445 -29.11 -11.68 -29.74
C SER A 445 -28.04 -12.11 -30.76
N PRO A 446 -28.10 -13.35 -31.29
CA PRO A 446 -27.24 -13.78 -32.38
C PRO A 446 -27.78 -13.13 -33.66
N LEU A 447 -27.79 -11.80 -33.73
CA LEU A 447 -27.82 -11.19 -35.05
C LEU A 447 -26.52 -11.64 -35.71
N PRO A 448 -26.60 -12.36 -36.86
CA PRO A 448 -25.41 -12.78 -37.58
C PRO A 448 -24.54 -11.55 -37.76
N HIS A 449 -23.23 -11.67 -37.50
CA HIS A 449 -22.31 -10.58 -37.79
C HIS A 449 -22.62 -10.08 -39.20
N PRO A 450 -23.00 -8.80 -39.40
CA PRO A 450 -23.64 -8.32 -40.64
C PRO A 450 -22.70 -8.34 -41.86
N ALA A 451 -21.52 -8.94 -41.70
CA ALA A 451 -20.51 -9.07 -42.73
C ALA A 451 -20.27 -10.53 -43.15
N VAL A 452 -20.82 -11.55 -42.47
CA VAL A 452 -20.59 -12.95 -42.83
C VAL A 452 -21.91 -13.68 -43.03
N ALA A 453 -22.10 -14.20 -44.23
CA ALA A 453 -23.23 -14.99 -44.64
C ALA A 453 -23.07 -16.42 -44.11
N LEU A 454 -23.86 -16.77 -43.10
CA LEU A 454 -23.86 -18.14 -42.57
C LEU A 454 -24.62 -19.05 -43.54
N PRO A 455 -24.13 -20.28 -43.82
CA PRO A 455 -24.74 -21.18 -44.82
C PRO A 455 -26.22 -21.46 -44.60
N GLN A 456 -26.68 -21.44 -43.34
CA GLN A 456 -28.07 -21.65 -42.97
C GLN A 456 -29.03 -20.50 -43.34
N TYR A 457 -28.49 -19.33 -43.70
CA TYR A 457 -29.26 -18.14 -44.12
C TYR A 457 -29.05 -17.80 -45.59
N VAL A 458 -28.45 -18.73 -46.35
CA VAL A 458 -28.13 -18.56 -47.77
C VAL A 458 -28.75 -19.72 -48.53
N ARG A 459 -29.61 -19.42 -49.51
CA ARG A 459 -30.12 -20.45 -50.44
C ARG A 459 -29.01 -20.92 -51.39
N ALA A 460 -29.24 -22.05 -52.05
CA ALA A 460 -28.31 -22.58 -53.04
C ALA A 460 -28.02 -21.62 -54.21
N ASP A 461 -28.89 -20.63 -54.45
CA ASP A 461 -28.73 -19.56 -55.43
C ASP A 461 -27.98 -18.32 -54.91
N GLY A 462 -27.49 -18.35 -53.65
CA GLY A 462 -26.75 -17.26 -53.04
C GLY A 462 -27.59 -16.15 -52.42
N CYS A 463 -28.93 -16.24 -52.47
CA CYS A 463 -29.81 -15.23 -51.90
C CYS A 463 -29.90 -15.34 -50.38
N ALA A 464 -29.98 -14.19 -49.70
CA ALA A 464 -30.18 -14.12 -48.26
C ALA A 464 -31.62 -14.50 -47.88
N ILE A 465 -31.77 -15.31 -46.84
CA ILE A 465 -33.05 -15.66 -46.23
C ILE A 465 -33.16 -14.95 -44.88
N ASP A 466 -34.28 -14.28 -44.63
CA ASP A 466 -34.60 -13.75 -43.31
C ASP A 466 -34.87 -14.93 -42.34
N PRO A 467 -34.08 -15.07 -41.27
CA PRO A 467 -34.23 -16.17 -40.31
C PRO A 467 -35.56 -16.14 -39.54
N ALA A 468 -36.24 -15.00 -39.45
CA ALA A 468 -37.49 -14.87 -38.70
C ALA A 468 -38.72 -15.23 -39.54
N THR A 469 -38.68 -14.96 -40.85
CA THR A 469 -39.84 -15.11 -41.75
C THR A 469 -39.67 -16.24 -42.76
N GLY A 470 -38.43 -16.67 -43.03
CA GLY A 470 -38.10 -17.64 -44.07
C GLY A 470 -38.18 -17.08 -45.49
N GLU A 471 -38.43 -15.77 -45.64
CA GLU A 471 -38.55 -15.12 -46.95
C GLU A 471 -37.19 -14.66 -47.48
N VAL A 472 -37.09 -14.56 -48.80
CA VAL A 472 -35.89 -14.06 -49.48
C VAL A 472 -35.83 -12.55 -49.33
N ILE A 473 -34.70 -12.02 -48.88
CA ILE A 473 -34.45 -10.58 -48.78
C ILE A 473 -34.05 -10.07 -50.18
N PRO A 474 -34.89 -9.28 -50.87
CA PRO A 474 -34.61 -8.85 -52.24
C PRO A 474 -33.36 -7.97 -52.29
N GLY A 475 -32.45 -8.25 -53.21
CA GLY A 475 -31.23 -7.44 -53.42
C GLY A 475 -30.08 -7.73 -52.45
N LEU A 476 -30.21 -8.68 -51.51
CA LEU A 476 -29.12 -9.06 -50.60
C LEU A 476 -28.58 -10.46 -50.93
N TYR A 477 -27.28 -10.55 -51.20
CA TYR A 477 -26.60 -11.77 -51.67
C TYR A 477 -25.37 -12.10 -50.83
N ALA A 478 -25.02 -13.40 -50.77
CA ALA A 478 -23.76 -13.86 -50.23
C ALA A 478 -22.70 -13.91 -51.35
N ALA A 479 -21.63 -13.13 -51.21
CA ALA A 479 -20.45 -13.21 -52.07
C ALA A 479 -19.64 -14.48 -51.80
N SER A 480 -18.77 -14.83 -52.75
CA SER A 480 -17.91 -16.02 -52.69
C SER A 480 -16.91 -16.02 -51.54
N ASP A 481 -16.59 -14.85 -50.98
CA ASP A 481 -15.77 -14.69 -49.77
C ASP A 481 -16.60 -14.85 -48.47
N GLY A 482 -17.88 -15.23 -48.61
CA GLY A 482 -18.80 -15.43 -47.51
C GLY A 482 -19.34 -14.14 -46.92
N ARG A 483 -19.25 -13.00 -47.61
CA ARG A 483 -19.76 -11.71 -47.11
C ARG A 483 -21.06 -11.26 -47.77
N TRP A 484 -21.85 -10.43 -47.10
CA TRP A 484 -23.08 -9.88 -47.66
C TRP A 484 -22.80 -8.73 -48.63
N VAL A 485 -23.48 -8.73 -49.79
CA VAL A 485 -23.41 -7.69 -50.82
C VAL A 485 -24.83 -7.32 -51.25
N TRP A 486 -25.08 -6.02 -51.39
CA TRP A 486 -26.31 -5.51 -51.99
C TRP A 486 -26.15 -5.42 -53.50
N GLY A 487 -27.04 -6.05 -54.26
CA GLY A 487 -27.05 -6.09 -55.72
C GLY A 487 -28.16 -5.27 -56.35
#